data_AF-A0A5E4NA48-F1
#
_entry.id   AF-A0A5E4NA48-F1
#
_cell.length_a   1.000
_cell.length_b   1.000
_cell.length_c   1.000
_cell.angle_alpha   90.00
_cell.angle_beta   90.00
_cell.angle_gamma   90.00
#
_symmetry.space_group_name_H-M   'P 1'
#
loop_
_entity.id
_entity.type
_entity.pdbx_description
1 polymer ?
#
loop_
_entity_poly.entity_id
_entity_poly.type
_entity_poly.pdbx_seq_one_letter_code
_entity_poly.pdbx_strand_id
1 'polypeptide(L)'
;MVNSGRNHCARWYWHGQIITQNDQGSAALLTEQLNTEQRLQLRIDQGHELPAFWNLFKRKAIVYTRKINQTPETWRLFMFHGANVNEFHLIEVPCSTIQLHN
;
A
#
# COMPACT_ATOMS: atom_id res chain seq x y z
N MET A 1 -32.81 9.45 -20.89
CA MET A 1 -31.59 8.63 -20.66
C MET A 1 -31.44 8.48 -19.16
N VAL A 2 -31.59 7.26 -18.63
CA VAL A 2 -31.58 7.00 -17.20
C VAL A 2 -30.14 7.13 -16.70
N ASN A 3 -29.85 8.16 -15.91
CA ASN A 3 -28.60 8.27 -15.18
C ASN A 3 -28.69 7.34 -13.96
N SER A 4 -28.40 6.05 -14.14
CA SER A 4 -28.28 5.09 -13.03
C SER A 4 -26.82 4.69 -12.85
N GLY A 5 -25.93 5.67 -12.78
CA GLY A 5 -24.55 5.44 -12.36
C GLY A 5 -24.52 5.24 -10.86
N ARG A 6 -24.65 4.00 -10.38
CA ARG A 6 -24.40 3.71 -8.97
C ARG A 6 -22.91 3.97 -8.70
N ASN A 7 -22.60 4.82 -7.72
CA ASN A 7 -21.22 5.02 -7.30
C ASN A 7 -20.71 3.74 -6.64
N HIS A 8 -19.85 3.01 -7.34
CA HIS A 8 -19.15 1.86 -6.77
C HIS A 8 -17.98 2.37 -5.93
N CYS A 9 -17.97 2.03 -4.64
CA CYS A 9 -16.90 2.38 -3.71
C CYS A 9 -16.34 1.10 -3.09
N ALA A 10 -15.01 0.96 -3.08
CA ALA A 10 -14.30 -0.11 -2.40
C ALA A 10 -13.39 0.48 -1.32
N ARG A 11 -13.32 -0.18 -0.16
CA ARG A 11 -12.40 0.16 0.92
C ARG A 11 -11.21 -0.78 0.85
N TRP A 12 -10.02 -0.22 0.97
CA TRP A 12 -8.77 -0.96 0.88
C TRP A 12 -8.10 -0.92 2.25
N TYR A 13 -7.62 -2.07 2.71
CA TYR A 13 -6.75 -2.16 3.87
C TYR A 13 -5.45 -2.83 3.45
N TRP A 14 -4.36 -2.09 3.62
CA TRP A 14 -3.04 -2.49 3.17
C TRP A 14 -2.16 -2.90 4.36
N HIS A 15 -1.52 -4.05 4.25
CA HIS A 15 -0.64 -4.60 5.28
C HIS A 15 0.82 -4.53 4.84
N GLY A 16 1.61 -3.76 5.57
CA GLY A 16 3.06 -3.72 5.39
C GLY A 16 3.74 -5.01 5.86
N GLN A 17 4.94 -5.30 5.37
CA GLN A 17 5.69 -6.52 5.69
C GLN A 17 6.02 -6.68 7.18
N ILE A 18 6.17 -5.58 7.90
CA ILE A 18 6.54 -5.56 9.33
C ILE A 18 5.32 -5.34 10.26
N ILE A 19 4.11 -5.54 9.75
CA ILE A 19 2.89 -5.42 10.55
C ILE A 19 2.86 -6.50 11.64
N THR A 20 2.46 -6.13 12.86
CA THR A 20 2.28 -7.12 13.94
C THR A 20 0.88 -7.72 13.90
N GLN A 21 0.68 -8.89 14.52
CA GLN A 21 -0.65 -9.50 14.61
C GLN A 21 -1.65 -8.59 15.35
N ASN A 22 -1.19 -7.84 16.35
CA ASN A 22 -2.00 -6.83 17.02
C ASN A 22 -2.39 -5.69 16.06
N ASP A 23 -1.43 -5.17 15.28
CA ASP A 23 -1.70 -4.12 14.29
C ASP A 23 -2.71 -4.59 13.22
N GLN A 24 -2.60 -5.85 12.78
CA GLN A 24 -3.57 -6.47 11.86
C GLN A 24 -4.97 -6.53 12.47
N GLY A 25 -5.09 -7.00 13.72
CA GLY A 25 -6.36 -7.06 14.44
C GLY A 25 -6.98 -5.68 14.64
N SER A 26 -6.17 -4.68 15.01
CA SER A 26 -6.62 -3.29 15.12
C SER A 26 -7.07 -2.72 13.77
N ALA A 27 -6.36 -2.99 12.68
CA ALA A 27 -6.74 -2.53 11.34
C ALA A 27 -8.08 -3.12 10.88
N ALA A 28 -8.32 -4.42 11.12
CA ALA A 28 -9.58 -5.07 10.81
C ALA A 28 -10.75 -4.45 11.59
N LEU A 29 -10.59 -4.29 12.91
CA LEU A 29 -11.60 -3.68 13.78
C LEU A 29 -11.91 -2.23 13.39
N LEU A 30 -10.89 -1.41 13.11
CA LEU A 30 -11.09 -0.04 12.63
C LEU A 30 -11.85 -0.02 11.30
N THR A 31 -11.52 -0.94 10.40
CA THR A 31 -12.18 -1.04 9.09
C THR A 31 -13.66 -1.40 9.23
N GLU A 32 -14.03 -2.25 10.19
CA GLU A 32 -15.42 -2.56 10.54
C GLU A 32 -16.12 -1.36 11.21
N GLN A 33 -15.46 -0.68 12.16
CA GLN A 33 -16.03 0.47 12.85
C GLN A 33 -16.26 1.68 11.93
N LEU A 34 -15.42 1.83 10.89
CA LEU A 34 -15.60 2.83 9.84
C LEU A 34 -16.75 2.49 8.88
N ASN A 35 -17.41 1.33 9.03
CA ASN A 35 -18.40 0.82 8.11
C ASN A 35 -19.82 1.22 8.53
N THR A 36 -20.22 2.45 8.19
CA THR A 36 -21.63 2.89 8.25
C THR A 36 -22.47 2.37 7.08
N GLU A 37 -21.83 1.87 6.01
CA GLU A 37 -22.47 1.32 4.82
C GLU A 37 -21.82 -0.03 4.44
N GLN A 38 -22.59 -1.02 3.99
CA GLN A 38 -22.06 -2.29 3.47
C GLN A 38 -21.30 -2.06 2.15
N ARG A 39 -20.02 -1.67 2.24
CA ARG A 39 -19.11 -1.51 1.10
C ARG A 39 -18.13 -2.66 1.03
N LEU A 40 -17.71 -3.01 -0.18
CA LEU A 40 -16.73 -4.07 -0.44
C LEU A 40 -15.37 -3.69 0.17
N GLN A 41 -14.82 -4.59 1.00
CA GLN A 41 -13.52 -4.41 1.66
C GLN A 41 -12.47 -5.33 0.99
N LEU A 42 -11.30 -4.77 0.65
CA LEU A 42 -10.21 -5.45 -0.03
C LEU A 42 -8.94 -5.42 0.83
N ARG A 43 -8.46 -6.61 1.22
CA ARG A 43 -7.14 -6.80 1.80
C ARG A 43 -6.09 -6.73 0.72
N ILE A 44 -5.03 -5.97 0.94
CA ILE A 44 -3.83 -6.01 0.12
C ILE A 44 -2.62 -6.21 1.03
N ASP A 45 -1.81 -7.22 0.75
CA ASP A 45 -0.54 -7.41 1.46
C ASP A 45 0.61 -6.82 0.62
N GLN A 46 1.63 -6.27 1.29
CA GLN A 46 2.77 -5.65 0.62
C GLN A 46 3.47 -6.63 -0.33
N GLY A 47 3.74 -6.18 -1.55
CA GLY A 47 4.28 -6.99 -2.65
C GLY A 47 3.22 -7.71 -3.49
N HIS A 48 1.94 -7.64 -3.11
CA HIS A 48 0.80 -8.23 -3.83
C HIS A 48 -0.24 -7.16 -4.22
N GLU A 49 0.18 -5.91 -4.35
CA GLU A 49 -0.68 -4.81 -4.73
C GLU A 49 -1.13 -4.90 -6.20
N LEU A 50 -2.44 -4.77 -6.42
CA LEU A 50 -3.00 -4.64 -7.77
C LEU A 50 -2.60 -3.30 -8.41
N PRO A 51 -2.50 -3.20 -9.74
CA PRO A 51 -2.23 -1.93 -10.43
C PRO A 51 -3.22 -0.80 -10.06
N ALA A 52 -4.48 -1.16 -9.82
CA ALA A 52 -5.51 -0.22 -9.39
C ALA A 52 -5.22 0.41 -8.02
N PHE A 53 -4.49 -0.26 -7.13
CA PHE A 53 -4.09 0.28 -5.83
C PHE A 53 -3.14 1.47 -5.99
N TRP A 54 -2.11 1.32 -6.82
CA TRP A 54 -1.10 2.37 -7.04
C TRP A 54 -1.68 3.62 -7.69
N ASN A 55 -2.74 3.46 -8.50
CA ASN A 55 -3.48 4.57 -9.08
C ASN A 55 -4.14 5.48 -8.02
N LEU A 56 -4.49 4.95 -6.83
CA LEU A 56 -5.05 5.76 -5.74
C LEU A 56 -4.09 6.88 -5.32
N PHE A 57 -2.78 6.63 -5.41
CA PHE A 57 -1.73 7.56 -5.02
C PHE A 57 -1.21 8.39 -6.18
N LYS A 58 -1.91 8.40 -7.32
CA LYS A 58 -1.50 9.11 -8.55
C LYS A 58 -0.07 8.76 -8.98
N ARG A 59 0.39 7.52 -8.72
CA ARG A 59 1.74 7.03 -9.03
C ARG A 59 2.86 7.74 -8.26
N LYS A 60 2.55 8.23 -7.05
CA LYS A 60 3.50 8.90 -6.14
C LYS A 60 3.61 8.17 -4.81
N ALA A 61 3.57 6.84 -4.85
CA ALA A 61 3.69 6.02 -3.65
C ALA A 61 5.16 5.70 -3.34
N ILE A 62 5.50 5.73 -2.05
CA ILE A 62 6.79 5.28 -1.51
C ILE A 62 6.47 4.32 -0.37
N VAL A 63 7.02 3.12 -0.44
CA VAL A 63 6.88 2.08 0.59
C VAL A 63 8.16 2.03 1.39
N TYR A 64 8.05 2.25 2.70
CA TYR A 64 9.17 2.18 3.64
C TYR A 64 9.22 0.80 4.30
N THR A 65 10.42 0.34 4.69
CA THR A 65 10.60 -0.93 5.42
C THR A 65 10.42 -0.80 6.93
N ARG A 66 10.00 0.39 7.40
CA ARG A 66 9.92 0.76 8.82
C ARG A 66 8.60 1.44 9.17
N LYS A 67 8.27 1.47 10.46
CA LYS A 67 7.10 2.21 10.97
C LYS A 67 7.40 3.73 10.96
N ILE A 68 6.35 4.55 10.89
CA ILE A 68 6.44 6.03 10.80
C ILE A 68 7.29 6.64 11.92
N ASN A 69 7.26 6.06 13.12
CA ASN A 69 7.96 6.58 14.30
C ASN A 69 9.40 6.07 14.45
N GLN A 70 9.96 5.44 13.42
CA GLN A 70 11.35 5.00 13.41
C GLN A 70 12.16 5.97 12.53
N THR A 71 13.04 6.75 13.16
CA THR A 71 14.00 7.60 12.46
C THR A 71 15.09 6.73 11.84
N PRO A 72 15.43 6.93 10.55
CA PRO A 72 16.52 6.19 9.94
C PRO A 72 17.85 6.59 10.60
N GLU A 73 18.63 5.60 11.02
CA GLU A 73 19.96 5.82 11.60
C GLU A 73 21.03 6.08 10.54
N THR A 74 20.75 5.74 9.27
CA THR A 74 21.72 5.77 8.17
C THR A 74 21.09 6.18 6.83
N TRP A 75 21.90 6.22 5.77
CA TRP A 75 21.44 6.44 4.40
C TRP A 75 20.39 5.42 3.98
N ARG A 76 19.46 5.86 3.12
CA ARG A 76 18.36 5.05 2.61
C ARG A 76 18.52 4.83 1.12
N LEU A 77 18.29 3.60 0.67
CA LEU A 77 18.25 3.25 -0.73
C LEU A 77 16.80 2.96 -1.14
N PHE A 78 16.38 3.54 -2.26
CA PHE A 78 15.06 3.30 -2.85
C PHE A 78 15.22 2.78 -4.26
N MET A 79 14.44 1.76 -4.59
CA MET A 79 14.36 1.23 -5.95
C MET A 79 13.02 1.56 -6.56
N PHE A 80 13.06 1.78 -7.86
CA PHE A 80 11.87 1.93 -8.68
C PHE A 80 11.28 0.56 -8.98
N HIS A 81 9.98 0.39 -8.75
CA HIS A 81 9.27 -0.85 -8.97
C HIS A 81 8.04 -0.64 -9.86
N GLY A 82 7.72 -1.66 -10.67
CA GLY A 82 6.61 -1.66 -11.62
C GLY A 82 7.09 -1.75 -13.07
N ALA A 83 6.39 -2.54 -13.90
CA ALA A 83 6.71 -2.69 -15.32
C ALA A 83 5.96 -1.68 -16.19
N ASN A 84 4.79 -1.21 -15.72
CA ASN A 84 3.90 -0.33 -16.46
C ASN A 84 3.78 1.04 -15.82
N VAL A 85 3.43 2.05 -16.63
CA VAL A 85 3.25 3.45 -16.19
C VAL A 85 2.26 3.65 -15.05
N ASN A 86 1.34 2.71 -14.86
CA ASN A 86 0.29 2.77 -13.84
C ASN A 86 0.67 2.06 -12.53
N GLU A 87 1.76 1.33 -12.50
CA GLU A 87 2.20 0.51 -11.36
C GLU A 87 3.39 1.11 -10.62
N PHE A 88 3.91 2.23 -11.11
CA PHE A 88 5.14 2.80 -10.60
C PHE A 88 5.02 3.29 -9.16
N HIS A 89 5.96 2.82 -8.34
CA HIS A 89 6.17 3.24 -6.96
C HIS A 89 7.63 3.02 -6.56
N LEU A 90 8.04 3.66 -5.46
CA LEU A 90 9.36 3.44 -4.86
C LEU A 90 9.24 2.47 -3.70
N ILE A 91 10.17 1.54 -3.58
CA ILE A 91 10.33 0.68 -2.41
C ILE A 91 11.67 0.98 -1.74
N GLU A 92 11.67 1.14 -0.42
CA GLU A 92 12.89 1.17 0.37
C GLU A 92 13.50 -0.24 0.41
N VAL A 93 14.81 -0.33 0.21
CA VAL A 93 15.57 -1.59 0.26
C VAL A 93 16.82 -1.46 1.12
N PRO A 94 17.43 -2.57 1.57
CA PRO A 94 18.69 -2.53 2.29
C PRO A 94 19.76 -1.79 1.48
N CYS A 95 20.52 -0.89 2.11
CA CYS A 95 21.60 -0.16 1.47
C CYS A 95 22.80 -1.09 1.19
N SER A 96 22.72 -1.87 0.12
CA SER A 96 23.72 -2.86 -0.28
C SER A 96 23.85 -2.90 -1.79
N THR A 97 25.07 -3.16 -2.28
CA THR A 97 25.36 -3.32 -3.70
C THR A 97 24.62 -4.51 -4.32
N ILE A 98 24.17 -5.48 -3.52
CA ILE A 98 23.36 -6.62 -3.99
C ILE A 98 22.01 -6.17 -4.56
N GLN A 99 21.49 -5.02 -4.11
CA GLN A 99 20.23 -4.47 -4.63
C GLN A 99 20.39 -3.85 -6.03
N LEU A 100 21.63 -3.58 -6.46
CA LEU A 100 21.90 -3.00 -7.76
C LEU A 100 21.96 -4.14 -8.78
N HIS A 101 20.86 -4.33 -9.51
CA HIS A 101 20.84 -5.17 -10.69
C HIS A 101 21.58 -4.45 -11.85
N ASN A 102 22.39 -5.20 -12.61
CA ASN A 102 22.95 -4.75 -13.89
C ASN A 102 21.92 -4.92 -15.01
#